data_AF-A0A6L4YYE2-F1
#
_entry.id   AF-A0A6L4YYE2-F1
#
_cell.length_a   1.000
_cell.length_b   1.000
_cell.length_c   1.000
_cell.angle_alpha   90.00
_cell.angle_beta   90.00
_cell.angle_gamma   90.00
#
_symmetry.space_group_name_H-M   'P 1'
#
loop_
_entity.id
_entity.type
_entity.pdbx_description
1 polymer ?
#
loop_
_entity_poly.entity_id
_entity_poly.type
_entity_poly.pdbx_seq_one_letter_code
_entity_poly.pdbx_strand_id
1 'polypeptide(L)'
;MPLQAKHIVEEISGTHCTIVEKGATAQRVEFLKKLLTFNGFEVISAEDKKEDESAPVTFTIGVTDLVFNPVISVYEMSLKTPSGERVSPAYWDQLKTEIVDQYWVRDEEIIDGTSAWHRRFE
;
A
#
# COMPACT_ATOMS: atom_id res chain seq x y z
N MET A 1 -4.23 2.90 -7.80
CA MET A 1 -5.55 3.52 -7.59
C MET A 1 -5.58 4.15 -6.21
N PRO A 2 -6.35 5.22 -5.98
CA PRO A 2 -6.43 5.87 -4.67
C PRO A 2 -6.90 4.90 -3.60
N LEU A 3 -6.34 5.07 -2.40
CA LEU A 3 -6.74 4.36 -1.18
C LEU A 3 -8.25 4.49 -0.94
N GLN A 4 -8.94 3.35 -0.84
CA GLN A 4 -10.37 3.33 -0.55
C GLN A 4 -10.60 3.24 0.95
N ALA A 5 -11.43 4.14 1.50
CA ALA A 5 -11.71 4.22 2.94
C ALA A 5 -12.42 2.97 3.53
N LYS A 6 -12.84 2.02 2.70
CA LYS A 6 -13.58 0.83 3.15
C LYS A 6 -12.59 -0.26 3.58
N HIS A 7 -12.74 -0.70 4.81
CA HIS A 7 -12.11 -1.93 5.31
C HIS A 7 -13.04 -3.11 4.95
N ILE A 8 -12.60 -3.94 3.99
CA ILE A 8 -13.38 -5.05 3.46
C ILE A 8 -12.64 -6.35 3.78
N VAL A 9 -13.32 -7.27 4.46
CA VAL A 9 -12.79 -8.61 4.74
C VAL A 9 -13.56 -9.60 3.88
N GLU A 10 -12.84 -10.36 3.06
CA GLU A 10 -13.39 -11.40 2.20
C GLU A 10 -12.54 -12.67 2.31
N GLU A 11 -13.11 -13.80 1.91
CA GLU A 11 -12.40 -15.07 1.90
C GLU A 11 -11.73 -15.27 0.53
N ILE A 12 -10.40 -15.32 0.52
CA ILE A 12 -9.61 -15.63 -0.67
C ILE A 12 -9.01 -17.01 -0.46
N SER A 13 -9.33 -17.94 -1.36
CA SER A 13 -8.73 -19.29 -1.38
C SER A 13 -8.85 -20.06 -0.04
N GLY A 14 -9.95 -19.90 0.68
CA GLY A 14 -10.18 -20.58 1.97
C GLY A 14 -9.64 -19.84 3.20
N THR A 15 -9.06 -18.65 3.03
CA THR A 15 -8.49 -17.84 4.12
C THR A 15 -9.15 -16.47 4.14
N HIS A 16 -9.66 -16.05 5.31
CA HIS A 16 -10.16 -14.69 5.49
C HIS A 16 -9.01 -13.70 5.39
N CYS A 17 -9.17 -12.71 4.51
CA CYS A 17 -8.18 -11.68 4.26
C CYS A 17 -8.85 -10.31 4.22
N THR A 18 -8.13 -9.29 4.70
CA THR A 18 -8.48 -7.92 4.37
C THR A 18 -8.11 -7.64 2.93
N ILE A 19 -9.06 -7.16 2.13
CA ILE A 19 -8.83 -6.74 0.75
C ILE A 19 -8.06 -5.42 0.75
N VAL A 20 -6.93 -5.41 0.05
CA VAL A 20 -6.10 -4.21 -0.14
C VAL A 20 -6.48 -3.49 -1.42
N GLU A 21 -6.60 -4.22 -2.54
CA GLU A 21 -6.95 -3.67 -3.84
C GLU A 21 -7.63 -4.75 -4.69
N LYS A 22 -8.74 -4.42 -5.36
CA LYS A 22 -9.39 -5.27 -6.36
C LYS A 22 -9.15 -4.70 -7.74
N GLY A 23 -9.04 -5.55 -8.76
CA GLY A 23 -8.86 -5.06 -10.13
C GLY A 23 -7.43 -4.56 -10.43
N ALA A 24 -6.44 -4.97 -9.66
CA ALA A 24 -5.06 -4.50 -9.78
C ALA A 24 -4.35 -5.17 -10.98
N THR A 25 -3.41 -4.45 -11.60
CA THR A 25 -2.53 -5.01 -12.63
C THR A 25 -1.45 -5.89 -12.01
N ALA A 26 -0.86 -6.81 -12.79
CA ALA A 26 0.21 -7.70 -12.30
C ALA A 26 1.40 -6.93 -11.68
N GLN A 27 1.81 -5.82 -12.30
CA GLN A 27 2.89 -4.96 -11.79
C GLN A 27 2.52 -4.33 -10.44
N ARG A 28 1.26 -3.91 -10.28
CA ARG A 28 0.74 -3.33 -9.03
C ARG A 28 0.73 -4.35 -7.90
N VAL A 29 0.28 -5.56 -8.19
CA VAL A 29 0.27 -6.67 -7.22
C VAL A 29 1.68 -7.02 -6.78
N GLU A 30 2.64 -7.10 -7.71
CA GLU A 30 4.02 -7.41 -7.36
C GLU A 30 4.64 -6.32 -6.46
N PHE A 31 4.38 -5.05 -6.74
CA PHE A 31 4.79 -3.93 -5.90
C PHE A 31 4.21 -4.03 -4.48
N LEU A 32 2.89 -4.17 -4.37
CA LEU A 32 2.21 -4.27 -3.07
C LEU A 32 2.65 -5.50 -2.29
N LYS A 33 2.83 -6.64 -2.98
CA LYS A 33 3.32 -7.87 -2.36
C LYS A 33 4.71 -7.67 -1.76
N LYS A 34 5.66 -7.06 -2.50
CA LYS A 34 7.00 -6.76 -1.98
C LYS A 34 6.96 -5.82 -0.78
N LEU A 35 6.16 -4.76 -0.86
CA LEU A 35 6.04 -3.77 0.21
C LEU A 35 5.44 -4.37 1.49
N LEU A 36 4.32 -5.08 1.37
CA LEU A 36 3.60 -5.62 2.53
C LEU A 36 4.37 -6.78 3.18
N THR A 37 5.00 -7.66 2.39
CA THR A 37 5.85 -8.73 2.93
C THR A 37 7.08 -8.20 3.65
N PHE A 38 7.70 -7.14 3.15
CA PHE A 38 8.80 -6.45 3.85
C PHE A 38 8.36 -5.90 5.21
N ASN A 39 7.11 -5.45 5.33
CA ASN A 39 6.53 -4.97 6.58
C ASN A 39 6.00 -6.09 7.49
N GLY A 40 6.23 -7.37 7.13
CA GLY A 40 5.87 -8.53 7.96
C GLY A 40 4.43 -9.03 7.76
N PHE A 41 3.72 -8.55 6.75
CA PHE A 41 2.38 -9.02 6.42
C PHE A 41 2.42 -10.20 5.46
N GLU A 42 1.54 -11.19 5.69
CA GLU A 42 1.31 -12.27 4.75
C GLU A 42 0.28 -11.83 3.70
N VAL A 43 0.67 -11.93 2.42
CA VAL A 43 -0.10 -11.41 1.29
C VAL A 43 -0.59 -12.55 0.42
N ILE A 44 -1.89 -12.56 0.13
CA ILE A 44 -2.54 -13.49 -0.79
C ILE A 44 -3.05 -12.70 -2.00
N SER A 45 -2.84 -13.25 -3.19
CA SER A 45 -3.34 -12.67 -4.44
C SER A 45 -4.14 -13.73 -5.19
N ALA A 46 -5.32 -13.36 -5.68
CA ALA A 46 -6.15 -14.19 -6.53
C ALA A 46 -6.40 -13.51 -7.88
N GLU A 47 -6.44 -14.31 -8.94
CA GLU A 47 -6.87 -13.87 -10.26
C GLU A 47 -8.38 -13.69 -10.28
N ASP A 48 -8.84 -12.52 -10.73
CA ASP A 48 -10.26 -12.31 -10.94
C ASP A 48 -10.71 -13.08 -12.19
N LYS A 49 -11.93 -13.63 -12.16
CA LYS A 49 -12.50 -14.30 -13.33
C LYS A 49 -12.63 -13.30 -14.49
N LYS A 50 -11.93 -13.57 -15.59
CA LYS A 50 -12.11 -12.84 -16.85
C LYS A 50 -13.52 -13.12 -17.39
N GLU A 51 -14.30 -12.09 -17.63
CA GLU A 51 -15.61 -12.22 -18.31
C GLU A 51 -15.44 -12.38 -19.83
N ASP A 52 -14.37 -11.82 -20.43
CA ASP A 52 -14.08 -11.89 -21.87
C ASP A 52 -12.59 -12.19 -22.14
N GLU A 53 -12.27 -12.99 -23.18
CA GLU A 53 -10.89 -13.30 -23.61
C GLU A 53 -10.06 -12.07 -24.01
N SER A 54 -10.72 -10.94 -24.29
CA SER A 54 -10.10 -9.66 -24.67
C SER A 54 -9.82 -8.74 -23.46
N ALA A 55 -10.40 -9.03 -22.30
CA ALA A 55 -10.26 -8.17 -21.12
C ALA A 55 -8.89 -8.34 -20.45
N PRO A 56 -8.30 -7.24 -19.93
CA PRO A 56 -7.03 -7.31 -19.21
C PRO A 56 -7.17 -8.18 -17.96
N VAL A 57 -6.16 -9.02 -17.70
CA VAL A 57 -6.13 -9.85 -16.48
C VAL A 57 -6.01 -8.94 -15.26
N THR A 58 -7.01 -8.97 -14.40
CA THR A 58 -6.97 -8.26 -13.13
C THR A 58 -6.81 -9.23 -11.97
N PHE A 59 -6.28 -8.70 -10.88
CA PHE A 59 -5.98 -9.45 -9.69
C PHE A 59 -6.56 -8.74 -8.48
N THR A 60 -7.03 -9.52 -7.53
CA THR A 60 -7.39 -9.06 -6.19
C THR A 60 -6.27 -9.44 -5.23
N ILE A 61 -5.80 -8.47 -4.45
CA ILE A 61 -4.77 -8.65 -3.43
C ILE A 61 -5.37 -8.41 -2.04
N GLY A 62 -5.04 -9.30 -1.11
CA GLY A 62 -5.44 -9.23 0.28
C GLY A 62 -4.30 -9.59 1.23
N VAL A 63 -4.47 -9.21 2.49
CA VAL A 63 -3.58 -9.52 3.60
C VAL A 63 -4.32 -10.39 4.60
N THR A 64 -3.67 -11.43 5.14
CA THR A 64 -4.32 -12.37 6.08
C THR A 64 -4.65 -11.72 7.43
N ASP A 65 -3.94 -10.65 7.79
CA ASP A 65 -4.27 -9.84 8.96
C ASP A 65 -5.61 -9.09 8.75
N LEU A 66 -6.60 -9.49 9.54
CA LEU A 66 -7.95 -8.93 9.51
C LEU A 66 -8.02 -7.53 10.13
N VAL A 67 -7.06 -7.13 10.96
CA VAL A 67 -7.02 -5.81 11.59
C VAL A 67 -6.28 -4.81 10.70
N PHE A 68 -5.49 -5.29 9.76
CA PHE A 68 -4.78 -4.45 8.80
C PHE A 68 -5.75 -3.57 8.02
N ASN A 69 -5.48 -2.27 7.96
CA ASN A 69 -6.21 -1.32 7.11
C ASN A 69 -5.20 -0.54 6.28
N PRO A 70 -5.21 -0.65 4.94
CA PRO A 70 -4.21 -0.01 4.09
C PRO A 70 -4.27 1.51 4.18
N VAL A 71 -5.46 2.10 4.34
CA VAL A 71 -5.64 3.55 4.48
C VAL A 71 -4.95 4.05 5.74
N ILE A 72 -5.31 3.45 6.88
CA ILE A 72 -4.74 3.84 8.17
C ILE A 72 -3.23 3.63 8.16
N SER A 73 -2.76 2.50 7.64
CA SER A 73 -1.34 2.15 7.64
C SER A 73 -0.47 3.14 6.85
N VAL A 74 -1.01 3.68 5.74
CA VAL A 74 -0.31 4.71 4.96
C VAL A 74 -0.41 6.09 5.61
N TYR A 75 -1.61 6.50 6.06
CA TYR A 75 -1.81 7.85 6.62
C TYR A 75 -1.22 8.02 8.03
N GLU A 76 -1.15 6.96 8.84
CA GLU A 76 -0.39 6.94 10.10
C GLU A 76 1.11 6.69 9.90
N MET A 77 1.53 6.47 8.65
CA MET A 77 2.92 6.23 8.26
C MET A 77 3.56 5.03 8.97
N SER A 78 2.78 3.95 9.17
CA SER A 78 3.25 2.74 9.84
C SER A 78 4.07 1.83 8.92
N LEU A 79 3.82 1.90 7.62
CA LEU A 79 4.55 1.13 6.61
C LEU A 79 5.89 1.78 6.26
N LYS A 80 6.92 0.95 6.05
CA LYS A 80 8.25 1.34 5.61
C LYS A 80 8.60 0.76 4.25
N THR A 81 9.38 1.52 3.49
CA THR A 81 10.00 1.05 2.26
C THR A 81 11.27 0.25 2.56
N PRO A 82 11.80 -0.51 1.60
CA PRO A 82 13.08 -1.19 1.75
C PRO A 82 14.27 -0.26 2.05
N SER A 83 14.18 1.02 1.66
CA SER A 83 15.15 2.07 2.01
C SER A 83 15.03 2.54 3.47
N GLY A 84 13.96 2.17 4.17
CA GLY A 84 13.68 2.52 5.57
C GLY A 84 12.83 3.78 5.75
N GLU A 85 12.47 4.46 4.66
CA GLU A 85 11.58 5.62 4.64
C GLU A 85 10.12 5.20 4.85
N ARG A 86 9.27 6.12 5.30
CA ARG A 86 7.87 5.79 5.56
C ARG A 86 7.03 5.96 4.31
N VAL A 87 6.11 5.03 4.06
CA VAL A 87 5.28 5.06 2.85
C VAL A 87 4.31 6.25 2.89
N SER A 88 4.43 7.15 1.91
CA SER A 88 3.47 8.24 1.71
C SER A 88 2.30 7.83 0.79
N PRO A 89 1.16 8.53 0.80
CA PRO A 89 0.07 8.27 -0.14
C PRO A 89 0.49 8.37 -1.61
N ALA A 90 1.34 9.34 -1.95
CA ALA A 90 1.84 9.51 -3.32
C ALA A 90 2.75 8.35 -3.76
N TYR A 91 3.56 7.81 -2.84
CA TYR A 91 4.36 6.62 -3.09
C TYR A 91 3.48 5.37 -3.22
N TRP A 92 2.49 5.21 -2.34
CA TRP A 92 1.53 4.11 -2.40
C TRP A 92 0.81 4.07 -3.74
N ASP A 93 0.40 5.22 -4.27
CA ASP A 93 -0.25 5.33 -5.58
C ASP A 93 0.73 5.29 -6.77
N GLN A 94 2.04 5.16 -6.50
CA GLN A 94 3.13 5.14 -7.48
C GLN A 94 3.18 6.40 -8.36
N LEU A 95 2.74 7.54 -7.82
CA LEU A 95 2.76 8.85 -8.51
C LEU A 95 4.12 9.52 -8.40
N LYS A 96 4.82 9.33 -7.27
CA LYS A 96 6.16 9.87 -7.00
C LYS A 96 7.07 8.74 -6.50
N THR A 97 8.32 8.74 -6.95
CA THR A 97 9.36 7.83 -6.44
C THR A 97 10.00 8.36 -5.17
N GLU A 98 10.10 9.69 -5.06
CA GLU A 98 10.62 10.38 -3.89
C GLU A 98 9.62 10.30 -2.74
N ILE A 99 10.13 9.92 -1.57
CA ILE A 99 9.32 9.69 -0.40
C ILE A 99 9.39 10.92 0.49
N VAL A 100 8.26 11.61 0.58
CA VAL A 100 8.07 12.73 1.48
C VAL A 100 7.32 12.23 2.70
N ASP A 101 7.98 12.25 3.86
CA ASP A 101 7.36 11.92 5.15
C ASP A 101 6.15 12.84 5.44
N GLN A 102 6.30 14.14 5.19
CA GLN A 102 5.30 15.16 5.52
C GLN A 102 4.28 15.38 4.39
N TYR A 103 3.56 14.35 3.98
CA TYR A 103 2.62 14.45 2.84
C TYR A 103 1.49 15.49 3.05
N TRP A 104 1.23 15.91 4.30
CA TRP A 104 0.24 16.94 4.66
C TRP A 104 0.75 18.37 4.52
N VAL A 105 2.06 18.55 4.30
CA VAL A 105 2.68 19.86 4.08
C VAL A 105 2.73 20.11 2.57
N ARG A 106 2.56 21.37 2.16
CA ARG A 106 2.70 21.74 0.75
C ARG A 106 4.15 21.57 0.30
N ASP A 107 4.36 21.21 -0.96
CA ASP A 107 5.69 20.93 -1.50
C ASP A 107 6.67 22.11 -1.29
N GLU A 108 6.20 23.36 -1.30
CA GLU A 108 7.04 24.55 -1.09
C GLU A 108 7.51 24.76 0.37
N GLU A 109 6.85 24.12 1.33
CA GLU A 109 7.11 24.26 2.77
C GLU A 109 7.92 23.08 3.32
N ILE A 110 8.24 22.08 2.48
CA ILE A 110 9.08 20.94 2.86
C ILE A 110 10.51 21.43 3.01
N ILE A 111 10.97 21.57 4.25
CA ILE A 111 12.38 21.81 4.56
C ILE A 111 13.07 20.45 4.73
N ASP A 112 14.03 20.17 3.85
CA ASP A 112 14.82 18.94 3.91
C ASP A 112 15.50 18.80 5.28
N GLY A 113 15.45 17.60 5.86
CA GLY A 113 15.97 17.30 7.19
C GLY A 113 15.18 17.84 8.40
N THR A 114 14.07 18.58 8.22
CA THR A 114 13.32 19.19 9.33
C THR A 114 12.04 18.42 9.70
N SER A 115 11.83 17.22 9.13
CA SER A 115 10.63 16.45 9.50
C SER A 115 10.59 16.22 11.01
N ALA A 116 9.41 16.34 11.61
CA ALA A 116 9.20 16.15 13.05
C ALA A 116 9.74 14.79 13.55
N TRP A 117 9.91 13.83 12.63
CA TRP A 117 10.40 12.48 12.86
C TRP A 117 11.89 12.29 12.55
N HIS A 118 12.52 13.20 11.81
CA HIS A 118 13.97 13.22 11.53
C HIS A 118 14.78 13.96 12.59
N ARG A 119 14.17 14.35 13.73
CA ARG A 119 14.92 14.80 14.91
C ARG A 119 15.73 13.61 15.43
N ARG A 120 16.96 13.44 14.93
CA ARG A 120 17.98 12.66 15.64
C ARG A 120 18.11 13.34 17.00
N PHE A 121 17.67 12.64 18.04
CA PHE A 121 18.08 13.00 19.39
C PHE A 121 19.59 12.80 19.41
N GLU A 122 20.33 13.91 19.36
CA GLU A 122 21.74 13.95 19.80
C GLU A 122 21.81 13.70 21.31
#